data_AF-A0A359GUD7-F1
#
_entry.id   AF-A0A359GUD7-F1
#
_cell.length_a   1.000
_cell.length_b   1.000
_cell.length_c   1.000
_cell.angle_alpha   90.00
_cell.angle_beta   90.00
_cell.angle_gamma   90.00
#
_symmetry.space_group_name_H-M   'P 1'
#
loop_
_entity.id
_entity.type
_entity.pdbx_description
1 polymer ?
#
loop_
_entity_poly.entity_id
_entity_poly.type
_entity_poly.pdbx_seq_one_letter_code
_entity_poly.pdbx_strand_id
1 'polypeptide(L)'
;MQSRAESFEQFMLSRRTVRDFSDRPVPKEVIESCLLTANSAPSGANRQPWHFVVVSDPALKKQIRKGAEEEEHEFYADRAPKDWLEALAPLGTDANKPFLETAPYLIVIFAQKYLLDEKGKKLKN
;
A
#
# COMPACT_ATOMS: atom_id res chain seq x y z
N MET A 1 -10.99 30.73 4.18
CA MET A 1 -9.91 29.75 4.41
C MET A 1 -10.23 28.79 5.55
N GLN A 2 -10.62 29.27 6.72
CA GLN A 2 -10.97 28.43 7.88
C GLN A 2 -12.02 27.35 7.59
N SER A 3 -13.18 27.71 7.04
CA SER A 3 -14.24 26.74 6.69
C SER A 3 -13.76 25.63 5.73
N ARG A 4 -12.82 25.92 4.81
CA ARG A 4 -12.23 24.91 3.93
C ARG A 4 -11.32 23.95 4.69
N ALA A 5 -10.55 24.45 5.65
CA ALA A 5 -9.68 23.64 6.50
C ALA A 5 -10.52 22.70 7.38
N GLU A 6 -11.55 23.22 8.04
CA GLU A 6 -12.46 22.44 8.88
C GLU A 6 -13.17 21.34 8.06
N SER A 7 -13.67 21.68 6.87
CA SER A 7 -14.32 20.70 5.99
C SER A 7 -13.36 19.58 5.57
N PHE A 8 -12.11 19.94 5.26
CA PHE A 8 -11.10 18.96 4.88
C PHE A 8 -10.67 18.07 6.06
N GLU A 9 -10.51 18.65 7.25
CA GLU A 9 -10.23 17.91 8.48
C GLU A 9 -11.31 16.86 8.74
N GLN A 10 -12.59 17.26 8.72
CA GLN A 10 -13.71 16.34 8.93
C GLN A 10 -13.75 15.23 7.88
N PHE A 11 -13.49 15.58 6.61
CA PHE A 11 -13.38 14.60 5.54
C PHE A 11 -12.26 13.58 5.80
N MET A 12 -11.07 14.04 6.20
CA MET A 12 -9.93 13.17 6.50
C MET A 12 -10.16 12.28 7.72
N LEU A 13 -10.85 12.78 8.76
CA LEU A 13 -11.21 12.01 9.95
C LEU A 13 -12.21 10.88 9.65
N SER A 14 -13.02 11.01 8.59
CA SER A 14 -13.94 9.95 8.17
C SER A 14 -13.24 8.71 7.59
N ARG A 15 -11.97 8.84 7.17
CA ARG A 15 -11.20 7.74 6.56
C ARG A 15 -10.89 6.66 7.59
N ARG A 16 -11.23 5.41 7.26
CA ARG A 16 -10.85 4.21 8.02
C ARG A 16 -9.99 3.28 7.19
N THR A 17 -9.16 2.48 7.85
CA THR A 17 -8.51 1.34 7.21
C THR A 17 -9.54 0.23 7.10
N VAL A 18 -9.86 -0.17 5.86
CA VAL A 18 -10.83 -1.22 5.54
C VAL A 18 -10.08 -2.50 5.17
N ARG A 19 -10.56 -3.66 5.62
CA ARG A 19 -9.98 -4.98 5.33
C ARG A 19 -10.94 -5.94 4.62
N ASP A 20 -12.20 -5.56 4.49
CA ASP A 20 -13.22 -6.29 3.72
C ASP A 20 -13.62 -5.47 2.50
N PHE A 21 -13.27 -5.96 1.32
CA PHE A 21 -13.49 -5.26 0.06
C PHE A 21 -14.59 -5.93 -0.76
N SER A 22 -15.26 -5.14 -1.59
CA SER A 22 -16.06 -5.66 -2.71
C SER A 22 -15.15 -5.89 -3.93
N ASP A 23 -15.52 -6.88 -4.74
CA ASP A 23 -14.96 -7.17 -6.06
C ASP A 23 -15.49 -6.26 -7.17
N ARG A 24 -16.35 -5.28 -6.84
CA ARG A 24 -16.91 -4.33 -7.79
C ARG A 24 -15.77 -3.61 -8.54
N PRO A 25 -15.80 -3.57 -9.88
CA PRO A 25 -14.77 -2.91 -10.66
C PRO A 25 -14.73 -1.41 -10.35
N VAL A 26 -13.51 -0.86 -10.34
CA VAL A 26 -13.24 0.57 -10.21
C VAL A 26 -12.66 1.05 -11.54
N PRO A 27 -13.10 2.19 -12.10
CA PRO A 27 -12.50 2.72 -13.33
C PRO A 27 -11.00 2.99 -13.15
N LYS A 28 -10.19 2.66 -14.15
CA LYS A 28 -8.73 2.81 -14.11
C LYS A 28 -8.32 4.27 -13.90
N GLU A 29 -9.08 5.20 -14.48
CA GLU A 29 -8.86 6.64 -14.42
C GLU A 29 -8.95 7.17 -12.98
N VAL A 30 -9.78 6.55 -12.14
CA VAL A 30 -9.87 6.87 -10.71
C VAL A 30 -8.56 6.49 -10.01
N ILE A 31 -8.03 5.30 -10.29
CA ILE A 31 -6.75 4.84 -9.74
C ILE A 31 -5.60 5.75 -10.21
N GLU A 32 -5.57 6.09 -11.49
CA GLU A 32 -4.57 7.01 -12.06
C GLU A 32 -4.62 8.39 -11.40
N SER A 33 -5.82 8.94 -11.17
CA SER A 33 -5.98 10.22 -10.46
C SER A 33 -5.43 10.17 -9.04
N CYS A 34 -5.67 9.08 -8.30
CA CYS A 34 -5.10 8.87 -6.98
C CYS A 34 -3.56 8.82 -7.02
N LEU A 35 -2.97 8.14 -8.00
CA LEU A 35 -1.52 8.03 -8.15
C LEU A 35 -0.88 9.36 -8.57
N LEU A 36 -1.49 10.12 -9.47
CA LEU A 36 -1.02 11.47 -9.84
C LEU A 36 -1.06 12.41 -8.63
N THR A 37 -2.09 12.29 -7.79
CA THR A 37 -2.18 13.02 -6.52
C THR A 37 -1.07 12.60 -5.56
N ALA A 38 -0.78 11.30 -5.42
CA ALA A 38 0.34 10.84 -4.58
C ALA A 38 1.70 11.33 -5.11
N ASN A 39 1.86 11.38 -6.43
CA ASN A 39 3.08 11.83 -7.10
C ASN A 39 3.38 13.32 -6.87
N SER A 40 2.40 14.13 -6.43
CA SER A 40 2.64 15.53 -6.09
C SER A 40 3.33 15.75 -4.74
N ALA A 41 3.66 14.67 -4.01
CA ALA A 41 4.44 14.78 -2.78
C ALA A 41 5.82 15.40 -3.05
N PRO A 42 6.38 16.19 -2.12
CA PRO A 42 7.73 16.73 -2.28
C PRO A 42 8.77 15.59 -2.22
N SER A 43 9.90 15.78 -2.91
CA SER A 43 11.02 14.84 -2.87
C SER A 43 12.36 15.58 -2.93
N GLY A 44 13.39 14.98 -2.32
CA GLY A 44 14.75 15.54 -2.33
C GLY A 44 15.21 15.78 -3.76
N ALA A 45 15.63 17.01 -4.06
CA ALA A 45 16.02 17.44 -5.42
C ALA A 45 14.99 17.10 -6.52
N ASN A 46 13.70 17.02 -6.17
CA ASN A 46 12.60 16.64 -7.06
C ASN A 46 12.78 15.27 -7.77
N ARG A 47 13.50 14.34 -7.13
CA ARG A 47 13.84 13.03 -7.71
C ARG A 47 12.65 12.09 -7.90
N GLN A 48 11.55 12.31 -7.18
CA GLN A 48 10.34 11.46 -7.19
C GLN A 48 10.68 9.96 -7.06
N PRO A 49 11.38 9.54 -5.96
CA PRO A 49 12.02 8.23 -5.86
C PRO A 49 11.03 7.12 -5.46
N TRP A 50 9.89 7.06 -6.13
CA TRP A 50 8.83 6.08 -5.90
C TRP A 50 8.43 5.40 -7.21
N HIS A 51 8.07 4.14 -7.10
CA HIS A 51 7.50 3.38 -8.21
C HIS A 51 6.19 2.73 -7.74
N PHE A 52 5.10 3.08 -8.41
CA PHE A 52 3.78 2.54 -8.15
C PHE A 52 3.49 1.43 -9.15
N VAL A 53 3.28 0.21 -8.66
CA VAL A 53 2.86 -0.93 -9.47
C VAL A 53 1.39 -1.20 -9.18
N VAL A 54 0.55 -1.07 -10.21
CA VAL A 54 -0.89 -1.38 -10.12
C VAL A 54 -1.10 -2.80 -10.63
N VAL A 55 -1.60 -3.68 -9.77
CA VAL A 55 -1.87 -5.08 -10.07
C VAL A 55 -3.37 -5.32 -10.10
N SER A 56 -3.90 -5.66 -11.27
CA SER A 56 -5.28 -6.13 -11.45
C SER A 56 -5.37 -7.58 -11.93
N ASP A 57 -4.28 -8.18 -12.38
CA ASP A 57 -4.23 -9.56 -12.84
C ASP A 57 -4.56 -10.55 -11.70
N PRO A 58 -5.63 -11.37 -11.82
CA PRO A 58 -6.04 -12.28 -10.76
C PRO A 58 -4.97 -13.32 -10.38
N ALA A 59 -4.20 -13.83 -11.34
CA ALA A 59 -3.19 -14.84 -11.08
C ALA A 59 -2.01 -14.24 -10.30
N LEU A 60 -1.57 -13.04 -10.65
CA LEU A 60 -0.53 -12.31 -9.93
C LEU A 60 -1.00 -11.91 -8.52
N LYS A 61 -2.24 -11.44 -8.36
CA LYS A 61 -2.82 -11.16 -7.03
C LYS A 61 -2.82 -12.39 -6.14
N LYS A 62 -3.20 -13.55 -6.69
CA LYS A 62 -3.16 -14.83 -5.96
C LYS A 62 -1.75 -15.23 -5.54
N GLN A 63 -0.75 -15.04 -6.40
CA GLN A 63 0.64 -15.28 -6.05
C GLN A 63 1.13 -14.36 -4.93
N ILE A 64 0.79 -13.06 -5.01
CA ILE A 64 1.09 -12.07 -3.96
C ILE A 64 0.46 -12.48 -2.64
N ARG A 65 -0.83 -12.87 -2.64
CA ARG A 65 -1.52 -13.34 -1.44
C ARG A 65 -0.81 -14.53 -0.82
N LYS A 66 -0.49 -15.56 -1.60
CA LYS A 66 0.19 -16.76 -1.10
C LYS A 66 1.51 -16.41 -0.39
N GLY A 67 2.35 -15.58 -1.03
CA GLY A 67 3.60 -15.14 -0.42
C GLY A 67 3.39 -14.30 0.84
N ALA A 68 2.37 -13.45 0.88
CA ALA A 68 2.05 -12.66 2.06
C ALA A 68 1.54 -13.51 3.23
N GLU A 69 0.65 -14.48 2.97
CA GLU A 69 0.12 -15.37 4.01
C GLU A 69 1.23 -16.30 4.55
N GLU A 70 2.13 -16.82 3.70
CA GLU A 70 3.29 -17.61 4.12
C GLU A 70 4.19 -16.85 5.11
N GLU A 71 4.58 -15.61 4.79
CA GLU A 71 5.40 -14.76 5.67
C GLU A 71 4.67 -14.38 6.97
N GLU A 72 3.35 -14.13 6.91
CA GLU A 72 2.55 -13.83 8.09
C GLU A 72 2.42 -15.04 9.01
N HIS A 73 2.25 -16.25 8.46
CA HIS A 73 2.26 -17.48 9.24
C HIS A 73 3.58 -17.66 10.00
N GLU A 74 4.73 -17.47 9.34
CA GLU A 74 6.04 -17.51 10.00
C GLU A 74 6.20 -16.39 11.04
N PHE A 75 5.67 -15.19 10.75
CA PHE A 75 5.73 -14.05 11.66
C PHE A 75 4.96 -14.29 12.95
N TYR A 76 3.69 -14.72 12.85
CA TYR A 76 2.84 -14.99 14.02
C TYR A 76 3.26 -16.25 14.79
N ALA A 77 3.88 -17.24 14.13
CA ALA A 77 4.34 -18.45 14.79
C ALA A 77 5.61 -18.21 15.62
N ASP A 78 6.62 -17.54 15.07
CA ASP A 78 7.98 -17.61 15.62
C ASP A 78 8.67 -16.26 15.87
N ARG A 79 8.17 -15.15 15.30
CA ARG A 79 8.95 -13.88 15.22
C ARG A 79 8.28 -12.66 15.82
N ALA A 80 6.98 -12.70 16.11
CA ALA A 80 6.26 -11.54 16.62
C ALA A 80 6.56 -11.31 18.13
N PRO A 81 7.12 -10.14 18.50
CA PRO A 81 7.24 -9.75 19.90
C PRO A 81 5.87 -9.72 20.60
N LYS A 82 5.81 -10.07 21.88
CA LYS A 82 4.55 -10.20 22.62
C LYS A 82 3.77 -8.88 22.68
N ASP A 83 4.47 -7.78 22.90
CA ASP A 83 3.94 -6.41 22.89
C ASP A 83 3.34 -6.03 21.51
N TRP A 84 3.94 -6.52 20.43
CA TRP A 84 3.41 -6.33 19.08
C TRP A 84 2.10 -7.11 18.87
N LEU A 85 2.03 -8.36 19.33
CA LEU A 85 0.80 -9.16 19.25
C LEU A 85 -0.34 -8.56 20.06
N GLU A 86 -0.05 -8.03 21.25
CA GLU A 86 -1.03 -7.33 22.09
C GLU A 86 -1.57 -6.06 21.40
N ALA A 87 -0.72 -5.32 20.69
CA ALA A 87 -1.14 -4.15 19.92
C ALA A 87 -2.00 -4.50 18.70
N LEU A 88 -1.82 -5.69 18.11
CA LEU A 88 -2.59 -6.17 16.96
C LEU A 88 -3.93 -6.81 17.36
N ALA A 89 -4.05 -7.34 18.58
CA ALA A 89 -5.25 -8.04 19.04
C ALA A 89 -6.56 -7.24 18.85
N PRO A 90 -6.63 -5.92 19.14
CA PRO A 90 -7.84 -5.14 18.92
C PRO A 90 -8.23 -4.98 17.44
N LEU A 91 -7.29 -5.20 16.52
CA LEU A 91 -7.52 -5.08 15.08
C LEU A 91 -8.13 -6.35 14.47
N GLY A 92 -8.13 -7.48 15.21
CA GLY A 92 -8.66 -8.76 14.75
C GLY A 92 -7.98 -9.29 13.50
N THR A 93 -6.72 -8.90 13.25
CA THR A 93 -5.97 -9.33 12.07
C THR A 93 -5.37 -10.70 12.29
N ASP A 94 -5.53 -11.60 11.33
CA ASP A 94 -4.87 -12.89 11.29
C ASP A 94 -3.94 -12.99 10.06
N ALA A 95 -3.43 -14.19 9.82
CA ALA A 95 -2.61 -14.49 8.65
C ALA A 95 -3.42 -14.50 7.35
N ASN A 96 -4.76 -14.64 7.39
CA ASN A 96 -5.59 -14.70 6.20
C ASN A 96 -5.75 -13.31 5.59
N LYS A 97 -5.39 -13.15 4.31
CA LYS A 97 -5.46 -11.87 3.60
C LYS A 97 -6.37 -11.96 2.35
N PRO A 98 -7.65 -12.33 2.49
CA PRO A 98 -8.54 -12.54 1.34
C PRO A 98 -8.71 -11.27 0.48
N PHE A 99 -8.62 -10.09 1.09
CA PHE A 99 -8.68 -8.80 0.39
C PHE A 99 -7.61 -8.62 -0.70
N LEU A 100 -6.48 -9.34 -0.62
CA LEU A 100 -5.45 -9.31 -1.67
C LEU A 100 -5.94 -9.89 -2.99
N GLU A 101 -6.96 -10.76 -2.97
CA GLU A 101 -7.61 -11.27 -4.17
C GLU A 101 -8.93 -10.54 -4.47
N THR A 102 -9.74 -10.26 -3.44
CA THR A 102 -11.06 -9.64 -3.63
C THR A 102 -10.99 -8.21 -4.15
N ALA A 103 -10.02 -7.41 -3.67
CA ALA A 103 -9.90 -6.02 -4.12
C ALA A 103 -9.58 -5.96 -5.63
N PRO A 104 -10.23 -5.07 -6.42
CA PRO A 104 -10.05 -5.01 -7.87
C PRO A 104 -8.62 -4.61 -8.27
N TYR A 105 -7.94 -3.82 -7.43
CA TYR A 105 -6.56 -3.38 -7.63
C TYR A 105 -5.74 -3.53 -6.34
N LEU A 106 -4.49 -3.96 -6.49
CA LEU A 106 -3.45 -3.77 -5.48
C LEU A 106 -2.49 -2.67 -5.98
N ILE A 107 -2.20 -1.69 -5.13
CA ILE A 107 -1.18 -0.68 -5.41
C ILE A 107 0.04 -1.02 -4.55
N VAL A 108 1.09 -1.52 -5.18
CA VAL A 108 2.36 -1.84 -4.53
C VAL A 108 3.32 -0.67 -4.73
N ILE A 109 3.82 -0.12 -3.63
CA ILE A 109 4.67 1.07 -3.64
C ILE A 109 6.10 0.68 -3.32
N PHE A 110 7.02 0.97 -4.22
CA PHE A 110 8.45 0.75 -4.03
C PHE A 110 9.19 2.07 -3.85
N ALA A 111 10.03 2.14 -2.82
CA ALA A 111 10.99 3.22 -2.67
C ALA A 111 12.24 2.94 -3.53
N GLN A 112 12.55 3.85 -4.45
CA GLN A 112 13.77 3.79 -5.26
C GLN A 112 14.95 4.36 -4.47
N LYS A 113 15.70 3.49 -3.77
CA LYS A 113 16.84 3.93 -2.93
C LYS A 113 18.04 4.44 -3.73
N TYR A 114 18.14 4.06 -5.00
CA TYR A 114 19.24 4.43 -5.89
C TYR A 114 18.75 4.44 -7.34
N LEU A 115 19.42 5.25 -8.16
CA LEU A 115 19.36 5.19 -9.61
C LEU A 115 20.55 4.38 -10.13
N LEU A 116 20.43 3.84 -11.33
CA LEU A 116 21.55 3.24 -12.05
C LEU A 116 21.96 4.22 -13.15
N ASP A 117 23.25 4.51 -13.27
CA ASP A 117 23.78 5.24 -14.42
C ASP A 117 23.93 4.31 -15.64
N GLU A 118 24.33 4.88 -16.79
CA GLU A 118 24.53 4.14 -18.05
C GLU A 118 25.59 3.03 -17.94
N LYS A 119 26.42 3.04 -16.89
CA LYS A 119 27.46 2.04 -16.61
C LYS A 119 27.04 1.08 -15.49
N GLY A 120 25.78 1.14 -15.03
CA GLY A 120 25.24 0.29 -13.97
C GLY A 120 25.71 0.66 -12.56
N LYS A 121 26.36 1.82 -12.38
CA LYS A 121 26.78 2.29 -11.05
C LYS A 121 25.59 2.88 -10.31
N LYS A 122 25.49 2.54 -9.03
CA LYS A 122 24.45 3.07 -8.14
C LYS A 122 24.73 4.54 -7.81
N LEU A 123 23.78 5.39 -8.13
CA LEU A 123 23.70 6.78 -7.68
C LEU A 123 22.67 6.84 -6.56
N LYS A 124 23.05 7.37 -5.40
CA LYS A 124 22.11 7.52 -4.28
C LYS A 124 21.00 8.49 -4.68
N ASN A 125 19.75 8.09 -4.45
CA ASN A 125 18.59 8.98 -4.60
C ASN A 125 18.49 9.97 -3.46
#